data_AF-A0A377DG76-F1
#
_entry.id   AF-A0A377DG76-F1
#
_cell.length_a   1.000
_cell.length_b   1.000
_cell.length_c   1.000
_cell.angle_alpha   90.00
_cell.angle_beta   90.00
_cell.angle_gamma   90.00
#
_symmetry.space_group_name_H-M   'P 1'
#
loop_
_entity.id
_entity.type
_entity.pdbx_description
1 polymer ?
#
loop_
_entity_poly.entity_id
_entity_poly.type
_entity_poly.pdbx_seq_one_letter_code
_entity_poly.pdbx_strand_id
1 'polypeptide(L)'
;MASPSILTATYRLTPTSSTTKWRKNPDGLTSIFVGDNSMVAQMDDLINTYTDSSNGIITLRQQNIDDQMSKIQDEGDQLTDTYNANYDRYLEEYTNTLVEVYTMKASMAAFA
;
A
#
# COMPACT_ATOMS: atom_id res chain seq x y z
N MET A 1 -18.37 34.15 -73.86
CA MET A 1 -17.73 34.34 -72.54
C MET A 1 -18.61 33.63 -71.53
N ALA A 2 -18.19 32.48 -71.01
CA ALA A 2 -18.98 31.67 -70.08
C ALA A 2 -18.46 31.88 -68.65
N SER A 3 -19.34 32.29 -67.74
CA SER A 3 -19.02 32.55 -66.33
C SER A 3 -18.64 31.26 -65.58
N PRO A 4 -17.67 31.31 -64.65
CA PRO A 4 -17.27 30.13 -63.89
C PRO A 4 -18.28 29.85 -62.77
N SER A 5 -18.78 28.62 -62.70
CA SER A 5 -19.66 28.16 -61.62
C SER A 5 -18.81 27.82 -60.38
N ILE A 6 -19.08 28.48 -59.25
CA ILE A 6 -18.41 28.20 -57.98
C ILE A 6 -18.95 26.88 -57.43
N LEU A 7 -18.08 25.87 -57.33
CA LEU A 7 -18.41 24.57 -56.76
C LEU A 7 -18.52 24.71 -55.23
N THR A 8 -19.73 24.71 -54.67
CA THR A 8 -19.91 24.58 -53.22
C THR A 8 -19.60 23.14 -52.82
N ALA A 9 -18.43 22.92 -52.23
CA ALA A 9 -18.07 21.61 -51.69
C ALA A 9 -18.95 21.30 -50.46
N THR A 10 -20.00 20.53 -50.66
CA THR A 10 -20.75 19.91 -49.56
C THR A 10 -19.86 18.79 -48.99
N TYR A 11 -19.26 19.00 -47.83
CA TYR A 11 -18.51 17.96 -47.13
C TYR A 11 -19.48 16.90 -46.61
N ARG A 12 -19.77 15.87 -47.41
CA ARG A 12 -20.41 14.65 -46.90
C ARG A 12 -19.37 13.87 -46.11
N LEU A 13 -19.58 13.73 -44.81
CA LEU A 13 -18.88 12.75 -43.99
C LEU A 13 -19.14 11.36 -44.59
N THR A 14 -18.17 10.81 -45.31
CA THR A 14 -18.21 9.41 -45.75
C THR A 14 -18.09 8.54 -44.50
N PRO A 15 -19.07 7.67 -44.19
CA PRO A 15 -18.92 6.70 -43.12
C PRO A 15 -17.71 5.84 -43.46
N THR A 16 -16.72 5.77 -42.57
CA THR A 16 -15.55 4.91 -42.78
C THR A 16 -16.00 3.44 -42.78
N SER A 17 -15.20 2.55 -43.38
CA SER A 17 -15.49 1.11 -43.42
C SER A 17 -15.72 0.54 -42.01
N SER A 18 -15.08 1.12 -41.00
CA SER A 18 -15.31 0.84 -39.58
C SER A 18 -16.75 1.16 -39.17
N THR A 19 -17.26 2.37 -39.44
CA THR A 19 -18.65 2.79 -39.14
C THR A 19 -19.72 1.90 -39.78
N THR A 20 -19.42 1.37 -40.96
CA THR A 20 -20.32 0.44 -41.67
C THR A 20 -20.30 -0.96 -41.06
N LYS A 21 -19.19 -1.40 -40.47
CA LYS A 21 -19.10 -2.69 -39.76
C LYS A 21 -19.81 -2.61 -38.40
N TRP A 22 -19.63 -1.54 -37.64
CA TRP A 22 -20.26 -1.35 -36.32
C TRP A 22 -21.79 -1.38 -36.40
N ARG A 23 -22.37 -0.87 -37.49
CA ARG A 23 -23.83 -0.84 -37.73
C ARG A 23 -24.41 -2.17 -38.24
N LYS A 24 -23.57 -3.08 -38.72
CA LYS A 24 -24.01 -4.35 -39.33
C LYS A 24 -24.06 -5.51 -38.35
N ASN A 25 -23.41 -5.40 -37.19
CA ASN A 25 -23.47 -6.44 -36.17
C ASN A 25 -23.36 -5.83 -34.75
N PRO A 26 -24.35 -5.03 -34.32
CA PRO A 26 -24.35 -4.41 -33.00
C PRO A 26 -24.27 -5.45 -31.88
N ASP A 27 -24.92 -6.61 -32.06
CA ASP A 27 -24.92 -7.71 -31.09
C ASP A 27 -23.52 -8.32 -30.90
N GLY A 28 -22.70 -8.34 -31.95
CA GLY A 28 -21.31 -8.81 -31.89
C GLY A 28 -20.37 -7.85 -31.15
N LEU A 29 -20.73 -6.57 -31.00
CA LEU A 29 -19.99 -5.64 -30.16
C LEU A 29 -20.44 -5.74 -28.72
N THR A 30 -21.74 -5.84 -28.50
CA THR A 30 -22.30 -6.09 -27.17
C THR A 30 -21.76 -7.37 -26.58
N SER A 31 -21.56 -8.44 -27.36
CA SER A 31 -20.96 -9.69 -26.85
C SER A 31 -19.48 -9.55 -26.46
N ILE A 32 -18.71 -8.72 -27.15
CA ILE A 32 -17.29 -8.43 -26.81
C ILE A 32 -17.19 -7.64 -25.49
N PHE A 33 -18.15 -6.77 -25.19
CA PHE A 33 -18.10 -5.88 -24.03
C PHE A 33 -18.96 -6.32 -22.84
N VAL A 34 -20.04 -7.09 -23.02
CA VAL A 34 -21.06 -7.33 -21.96
C VAL A 34 -21.53 -8.79 -21.86
N GLY A 35 -20.94 -9.73 -22.62
CA GLY A 35 -21.20 -11.18 -22.47
C GLY A 35 -20.30 -11.89 -21.46
N ASP A 36 -20.54 -13.19 -21.23
CA ASP A 36 -19.83 -14.02 -20.23
C ASP A 36 -18.31 -14.12 -20.46
N ASN A 37 -17.84 -14.02 -21.71
CA ASN A 37 -16.42 -13.97 -22.07
C ASN A 37 -15.96 -12.55 -22.49
N SER A 38 -16.74 -11.53 -22.14
CA SER A 38 -16.44 -10.16 -22.52
C SER A 38 -15.26 -9.57 -21.75
N MET A 39 -14.80 -8.41 -22.21
CA MET A 39 -13.80 -7.63 -21.49
C MET A 39 -14.28 -7.21 -20.10
N VAL A 40 -15.57 -6.93 -19.91
CA VAL A 40 -16.11 -6.54 -18.59
C VAL A 40 -16.13 -7.72 -17.64
N ALA A 41 -16.52 -8.91 -18.10
CA ALA A 41 -16.45 -10.14 -17.30
C ALA A 41 -15.00 -10.44 -16.85
N GLN A 42 -14.04 -10.33 -17.76
CA GLN A 42 -12.62 -10.51 -17.44
C GLN A 42 -12.08 -9.44 -16.47
N MET A 43 -12.54 -8.19 -16.58
CA MET A 43 -12.19 -7.14 -15.63
C MET A 43 -12.82 -7.39 -14.26
N ASP A 44 -14.05 -7.90 -14.21
CA ASP A 44 -14.74 -8.24 -12.96
C ASP A 44 -14.00 -9.37 -12.22
N ASP A 45 -13.63 -10.44 -12.93
CA ASP A 45 -12.83 -11.54 -12.36
C ASP A 45 -11.47 -11.05 -11.84
N LEU A 46 -10.80 -10.17 -12.59
CA LEU A 46 -9.53 -9.58 -12.18
C LEU A 46 -9.71 -8.72 -10.93
N ILE A 47 -10.69 -7.81 -10.92
CA ILE A 47 -10.97 -6.95 -9.77
C ILE A 47 -11.28 -7.82 -8.55
N ASN A 48 -12.15 -8.82 -8.68
CA ASN A 48 -12.52 -9.72 -7.61
C ASN A 48 -11.30 -10.47 -7.04
N THR A 49 -10.38 -10.95 -7.88
CA THR A 49 -9.13 -11.60 -7.42
C THR A 49 -8.29 -10.71 -6.49
N TYR A 50 -8.32 -9.39 -6.69
CA TYR A 50 -7.59 -8.44 -5.85
C TYR A 50 -8.41 -7.93 -4.67
N THR A 51 -9.71 -7.69 -4.87
CA THR A 51 -10.59 -7.01 -3.90
C THR A 51 -11.47 -7.95 -3.10
N ASP A 52 -11.39 -9.27 -3.31
CA ASP A 52 -12.12 -10.24 -2.52
C ASP A 52 -11.82 -10.04 -1.02
N SER A 53 -12.90 -9.88 -0.25
CA SER A 53 -12.84 -9.52 1.17
C SER A 53 -12.21 -10.56 2.08
N SER A 54 -12.07 -11.81 1.62
CA SER A 54 -11.54 -12.92 2.41
C SER A 54 -10.16 -13.34 1.91
N ASN A 55 -10.02 -13.56 0.60
CA ASN A 55 -8.85 -14.17 -0.01
C ASN A 55 -8.22 -13.28 -1.09
N GLY A 56 -8.73 -12.06 -1.29
CA GLY A 56 -8.19 -11.12 -2.26
C GLY A 56 -6.76 -10.72 -1.91
N ILE A 57 -5.94 -10.47 -2.93
CA ILE A 57 -4.53 -10.10 -2.75
C ILE A 57 -4.37 -8.88 -1.83
N ILE A 58 -5.27 -7.89 -1.92
CA ILE A 58 -5.23 -6.68 -1.09
C ILE A 58 -5.51 -7.04 0.37
N THR A 59 -6.53 -7.86 0.62
CA THR A 59 -6.90 -8.33 1.97
C THR A 59 -5.74 -9.07 2.63
N LEU A 60 -5.10 -10.00 1.92
CA LEU A 60 -3.95 -10.76 2.44
C LEU A 60 -2.76 -9.85 2.77
N ARG A 61 -2.52 -8.83 1.94
CA ARG A 61 -1.48 -7.82 2.22
C ARG A 61 -1.82 -6.97 3.43
N GLN A 62 -3.09 -6.59 3.59
CA GLN A 62 -3.54 -5.81 4.74
C GLN A 62 -3.37 -6.59 6.04
N GLN A 63 -3.79 -7.86 6.07
CA GLN A 63 -3.56 -8.74 7.23
C GLN A 63 -2.07 -8.85 7.58
N ASN A 64 -1.21 -9.03 6.58
CA ASN A 64 0.23 -9.10 6.83
C ASN A 64 0.81 -7.77 7.37
N ILE A 65 0.33 -6.63 6.88
CA ILE A 65 0.73 -5.31 7.38
C ILE A 65 0.25 -5.12 8.82
N ASP A 66 -0.97 -5.53 9.14
CA ASP A 66 -1.51 -5.44 10.50
C ASP A 66 -0.69 -6.30 11.49
N ASP A 67 -0.32 -7.53 11.09
CA ASP A 67 0.56 -8.40 11.87
C ASP A 67 1.95 -7.77 12.08
N GLN A 68 2.54 -7.20 11.02
CA GLN A 68 3.82 -6.51 11.09
C GLN A 68 3.75 -5.27 12.01
N MET A 69 2.65 -4.53 11.97
CA MET A 69 2.43 -3.36 12.82
C MET A 69 2.35 -3.75 14.29
N SER A 70 1.60 -4.81 14.62
CA SER A 70 1.52 -5.33 15.99
C SER A 70 2.90 -5.72 16.52
N LYS A 71 3.69 -6.43 15.70
CA LYS A 71 5.05 -6.84 16.06
C LYS A 71 5.98 -5.65 16.32
N ILE A 72 5.87 -4.59 15.51
CA ILE A 72 6.65 -3.36 15.70
C ILE A 72 6.27 -2.66 17.00
N GLN A 73 4.98 -2.62 17.34
CA GLN A 73 4.51 -2.04 18.60
C GLN A 73 5.06 -2.82 19.80
N ASP A 74 4.95 -4.15 19.78
CA ASP A 74 5.50 -5.02 20.84
C ASP A 74 7.02 -4.84 21.01
N GLU A 75 7.76 -4.76 19.90
CA GLU A 75 9.20 -4.51 19.93
C GLU A 75 9.54 -3.11 20.48
N GLY A 76 8.71 -2.10 20.19
CA GLY A 76 8.85 -0.74 20.71
C GLY A 76 8.62 -0.66 22.23
N ASP A 77 7.61 -1.35 22.73
CA ASP A 77 7.32 -1.45 24.16
C ASP A 77 8.45 -2.18 24.89
N GLN A 78 8.89 -3.32 24.36
CA GLN A 78 10.02 -4.07 24.92
C GLN A 78 11.32 -3.24 24.96
N LEU A 79 11.58 -2.47 23.90
CA LEU A 79 12.75 -1.59 23.84
C LEU A 79 12.69 -0.51 24.91
N THR A 80 11.52 0.10 25.09
CA THR A 80 11.26 1.10 26.15
C THR A 80 11.51 0.51 27.53
N ASP A 81 10.95 -0.68 27.80
CA ASP A 81 11.12 -1.37 29.09
C ASP A 81 12.58 -1.69 29.37
N THR A 82 13.29 -2.22 28.36
CA THR A 82 14.72 -2.56 28.47
C THR A 82 15.57 -1.32 28.70
N TYR A 83 15.24 -0.21 28.04
CA TYR A 83 15.93 1.06 28.23
C TYR A 83 15.75 1.58 29.65
N ASN A 84 14.51 1.63 30.15
CA ASN A 84 14.20 2.09 31.50
C ASN A 84 14.86 1.21 32.56
N ALA A 85 14.77 -0.11 32.44
CA ALA A 85 15.39 -1.04 33.38
C ALA A 85 16.92 -0.89 33.45
N ASN A 86 17.58 -0.70 32.30
CA ASN A 86 19.02 -0.45 32.27
C ASN A 86 19.37 0.91 32.88
N TYR A 87 18.59 1.94 32.59
CA TYR A 87 18.79 3.28 33.17
C TYR A 87 18.68 3.27 34.70
N ASP A 88 17.64 2.64 35.24
CA ASP A 88 17.44 2.48 36.68
C ASP A 88 18.60 1.73 37.33
N ARG A 89 19.05 0.63 36.69
CA ARG A 89 20.22 -0.13 37.15
C ARG A 89 21.50 0.72 37.18
N TYR A 90 21.73 1.54 36.16
CA TYR A 90 22.90 2.42 36.13
C TYR A 90 22.88 3.47 37.25
N LEU A 91 21.71 4.04 37.56
CA LEU A 91 21.56 4.98 38.68
C LEU A 91 21.81 4.31 40.03
N GLU A 92 21.31 3.08 40.19
CA GLU A 92 21.52 2.29 41.40
C GLU A 92 23.00 1.92 41.58
N GLU A 93 23.65 1.39 40.53
CA GLU A 93 25.08 1.03 40.56
C GLU A 93 25.98 2.24 40.87
N TYR A 94 25.69 3.41 40.30
CA TYR A 94 26.43 4.64 40.60
C TYR A 94 26.36 4.99 42.09
N THR A 95 25.17 4.90 42.68
CA THR A 95 24.95 5.20 44.10
C THR A 95 25.62 4.17 45.00
N ASN A 96 25.45 2.88 44.70
CA ASN A 96 26.05 1.78 45.46
C ASN A 96 27.59 1.87 45.43
N THR A 97 28.18 2.16 44.27
CA THR A 97 29.62 2.32 44.12
C THR A 97 30.14 3.49 44.95
N LEU A 98 29.43 4.61 45.00
CA LEU A 98 29.83 5.75 45.83
C LEU A 98 29.84 5.38 47.32
N VAL A 99 28.78 4.72 47.80
CA VAL A 99 28.68 4.28 49.21
C VAL A 99 29.82 3.31 49.55
N GLU A 100 30.10 2.36 48.68
CA GLU A 100 31.18 1.39 48.87
C GLU A 100 32.54 2.07 48.96
N VAL A 101 32.86 2.98 48.02
CA VAL A 101 34.13 3.73 48.02
C VAL A 101 34.27 4.59 49.28
N TYR A 102 33.18 5.22 49.75
CA TYR A 102 33.21 5.98 51.01
C TYR A 102 33.49 5.07 52.22
N THR A 103 32.86 3.91 52.27
CA THR A 103 33.03 2.92 53.36
C THR A 103 34.46 2.36 53.36
N MET A 104 35.01 2.11 52.17
CA MET A 104 36.43 1.74 51.99
C MET A 104 37.36 2.84 52.51
N LYS A 105 37.14 4.09 52.11
CA LYS A 105 37.99 5.22 52.57
C LYS A 105 37.92 5.40 54.07
N ALA A 106 36.74 5.30 54.67
CA ALA A 106 36.55 5.43 56.12
C ALA A 106 37.22 4.29 56.89
N SER A 107 37.08 3.04 56.43
CA SER A 107 37.77 1.90 57.04
C SER A 107 39.28 2.02 56.89
N MET A 108 39.81 2.35 55.70
CA MET A 108 41.24 2.59 55.49
C MET A 108 41.78 3.70 56.40
N ALA A 109 41.04 4.79 56.59
CA ALA A 109 41.43 5.87 57.49
C ALA A 109 41.37 5.47 58.97
N ALA A 110 40.49 4.54 59.37
CA ALA A 110 40.42 4.04 60.74
C ALA A 110 41.57 3.08 61.11
N PHE A 111 42.26 2.53 60.10
CA PHE A 111 43.41 1.65 60.27
C PHE A 111 44.77 2.31 59.92
N ALA A 112 44.77 3.59 59.55
CA ALA A 112 45.97 4.41 59.30
C ALA A 112 46.29 5.30 60.51
#